data_AF-A0A820PWE6-F1
#
_entry.id   AF-A0A820PWE6-F1
#
_cell.length_a   1.000
_cell.length_b   1.000
_cell.length_c   1.000
_cell.angle_alpha   90.00
_cell.angle_beta   90.00
_cell.angle_gamma   90.00
#
_symmetry.space_group_name_H-M   'P 1'
#
loop_
_entity.id
_entity.type
_entity.pdbx_description
1 polymer ?
#
loop_
_entity_poly.entity_id
_entity_poly.type
_entity_poly.pdbx_seq_one_letter_code
_entity_poly.pdbx_strand_id
1 'polypeptide(L)'
;RQHSWSKMIESIQQYIRSLNFKYRVDLRSKGVTYENSYGEFLSPHRLKLTDKKGKTKEITGEKIVVAVGGRPKYPDIEGDQQYGITSDDLFSLKYDPGKTIVVGASYVALECAGFL
;
A
#
# COMPACT_ATOMS: atom_id res chain seq x y z
N ARG A 1 -11.45 3.06 -29.44
CA ARG A 1 -11.02 4.02 -28.39
C ARG A 1 -9.55 3.73 -28.10
N GLN A 2 -8.68 4.73 -28.04
CA GLN A 2 -7.27 4.55 -27.70
C GLN A 2 -7.12 4.61 -26.17
N HIS A 3 -6.48 3.61 -25.58
CA HIS A 3 -6.17 3.57 -24.14
C HIS A 3 -5.16 4.67 -23.78
N SER A 4 -5.27 5.24 -22.58
CA SER A 4 -4.34 6.27 -22.08
C SER A 4 -3.95 5.95 -20.64
N TRP A 5 -2.73 5.42 -20.48
CA TRP A 5 -2.16 5.06 -19.19
C TRP A 5 -2.20 6.21 -18.18
N SER A 6 -1.76 7.40 -18.59
CA SER A 6 -1.72 8.58 -17.73
C SER A 6 -3.10 8.97 -17.18
N LYS A 7 -4.14 8.94 -18.02
CA LYS A 7 -5.52 9.20 -17.59
C LYS A 7 -6.04 8.14 -16.62
N MET A 8 -5.71 6.87 -16.85
CA MET A 8 -6.09 5.77 -15.96
C MET A 8 -5.47 5.96 -14.58
N ILE A 9 -4.14 6.13 -14.52
CA ILE A 9 -3.41 6.32 -13.26
C ILE A 9 -3.88 7.58 -12.54
N GLU A 10 -4.07 8.69 -13.26
CA GLU A 10 -4.60 9.91 -12.64
C GLU A 10 -5.96 9.67 -11.98
N SER A 11 -6.88 8.99 -12.67
CA SER A 11 -8.21 8.69 -12.16
C SER A 11 -8.16 7.79 -10.92
N ILE A 12 -7.33 6.74 -10.95
CA ILE A 12 -7.10 5.83 -9.82
C ILE A 12 -6.54 6.61 -8.62
N GLN A 13 -5.50 7.42 -8.82
CA GLN A 13 -4.85 8.18 -7.76
C GLN A 13 -5.78 9.24 -7.16
N GLN A 14 -6.59 9.92 -7.98
CA GLN A 14 -7.62 10.85 -7.49
C GLN A 14 -8.66 10.13 -6.61
N TYR A 15 -9.12 8.95 -7.05
CA TYR A 15 -10.08 8.16 -6.30
C TYR A 15 -9.51 7.66 -4.95
N ILE A 16 -8.28 7.15 -4.94
CA ILE A 16 -7.58 6.75 -3.70
C ILE A 16 -7.47 7.93 -2.73
N ARG A 17 -7.10 9.13 -3.21
CA ARG A 17 -7.01 10.33 -2.38
C ARG A 17 -8.36 10.69 -1.76
N SER A 18 -9.43 10.59 -2.53
CA SER A 18 -10.81 10.83 -2.05
C SER A 18 -11.19 9.86 -0.93
N LEU A 19 -10.95 8.56 -1.11
CA LEU A 19 -11.23 7.54 -0.09
C LEU A 19 -10.42 7.78 1.19
N ASN A 20 -9.11 8.04 1.06
CA ASN A 20 -8.25 8.32 2.21
C ASN A 20 -8.67 9.57 2.99
N PHE A 21 -9.23 10.57 2.32
CA PHE A 21 -9.82 11.71 3.01
C PHE A 21 -11.08 11.31 3.77
N LYS A 22 -12.01 10.61 3.10
CA LYS A 22 -13.27 10.15 3.70
C LYS A 22 -13.04 9.30 4.96
N TYR A 23 -12.14 8.32 4.91
CA TYR A 23 -11.84 7.48 6.08
C TYR A 23 -11.30 8.27 7.27
N ARG A 24 -10.45 9.26 7.04
CA ARG A 24 -9.94 10.12 8.13
C ARG A 24 -11.04 10.96 8.76
N VAL A 25 -11.98 11.45 7.95
CA VAL A 25 -13.17 12.16 8.45
C VAL A 25 -14.06 11.24 9.27
N ASP A 26 -14.32 10.02 8.78
CA ASP A 26 -15.16 9.03 9.44
C ASP A 26 -14.57 8.54 10.77
N LEU A 27 -13.24 8.34 10.85
CA LEU A 27 -12.56 8.00 12.10
C LEU A 27 -12.71 9.13 13.12
N ARG A 28 -12.48 10.38 12.69
CA ARG A 28 -12.60 11.56 13.55
C ARG A 28 -14.04 11.77 14.04
N SER A 29 -15.05 11.58 13.19
CA SER A 29 -16.46 11.75 13.60
C SER A 29 -16.90 10.71 14.63
N LYS A 30 -16.25 9.55 14.65
CA LYS A 30 -16.45 8.48 15.64
C LYS A 30 -15.53 8.58 16.86
N GLY A 31 -14.73 9.63 16.98
CA GLY A 31 -13.80 9.81 18.10
C GLY A 31 -12.61 8.83 18.10
N VAL A 32 -12.31 8.20 16.96
CA VAL A 32 -11.18 7.27 16.83
C VAL A 32 -9.92 8.06 16.50
N THR A 33 -8.89 7.93 17.34
CA THR A 33 -7.57 8.52 17.09
C THR A 33 -6.87 7.79 15.96
N TYR A 34 -6.51 8.52 14.91
CA TYR A 34 -5.72 8.01 13.79
C TYR A 34 -4.24 8.40 13.95
N GLU A 35 -3.37 7.39 13.99
CA GLU A 35 -1.92 7.55 14.10
C GLU A 35 -1.25 7.12 12.79
N ASN A 36 -0.71 8.09 12.03
CA ASN A 36 0.01 7.82 10.80
C ASN A 36 1.49 7.53 11.09
N SER A 37 1.78 6.33 11.60
CA SER A 37 3.10 5.94 12.08
C SER A 37 3.35 4.45 11.93
N TYR A 38 4.60 4.06 11.87
CA TYR A 38 5.02 2.65 11.91
C TYR A 38 4.99 2.17 13.37
N GLY A 39 4.22 1.12 13.64
CA GLY A 39 4.03 0.58 14.99
C GLY A 39 4.88 -0.65 15.26
N GLU A 40 5.60 -0.65 16.37
CA GLU A 40 6.47 -1.74 16.82
C GLU A 40 6.11 -2.11 18.26
N PHE A 41 5.97 -3.40 18.57
CA PHE A 41 5.74 -3.84 19.95
C PHE A 41 7.01 -3.69 20.78
N LEU A 42 6.91 -2.95 21.89
CA LEU A 42 7.95 -2.90 22.93
C LEU A 42 7.68 -3.92 24.04
N SER A 43 6.41 -4.23 24.28
CA SER A 43 5.93 -5.26 25.19
C SER A 43 4.46 -5.61 24.86
N PRO A 44 3.82 -6.60 25.51
CA PRO A 44 2.45 -7.02 25.18
C PRO A 44 1.37 -5.92 25.19
N HIS A 45 1.61 -4.80 25.88
CA HIS A 45 0.67 -3.69 26.01
C HIS A 45 1.27 -2.33 25.66
N ARG A 46 2.47 -2.29 25.06
CA ARG A 46 3.17 -1.05 24.71
C ARG A 46 3.68 -1.10 23.28
N LEU A 47 3.42 -0.04 22.54
CA LEU A 47 3.93 0.13 21.18
C LEU A 47 4.74 1.40 21.05
N LYS A 48 5.83 1.33 20.29
CA LYS A 48 6.54 2.48 19.75
C LYS A 48 5.92 2.83 18.40
N LEU A 49 5.62 4.11 18.21
CA LEU A 49 5.14 4.67 16.96
C LEU A 49 6.23 5.58 16.39
N THR A 50 6.68 5.30 15.17
CA THR A 50 7.66 6.11 14.45
C THR A 50 6.99 6.79 13.25
N ASP A 51 6.94 8.12 13.21
CA ASP A 51 6.33 8.85 12.10
C ASP A 51 7.26 8.96 10.88
N LYS A 52 6.76 9.52 9.78
CA LYS A 52 7.54 9.70 8.53
C LYS A 52 8.78 10.60 8.68
N LYS A 53 8.86 11.42 9.73
CA LYS A 53 10.00 12.29 10.05
C LYS A 53 10.97 11.62 11.03
N GLY A 54 10.72 10.36 11.41
CA GLY A 54 11.50 9.63 12.39
C GLY A 54 11.21 10.01 13.84
N LYS A 55 10.19 10.86 14.11
CA LYS A 55 9.81 11.17 15.49
C LYS A 55 9.12 9.96 16.09
N THR A 56 9.56 9.60 17.30
CA THR A 56 9.02 8.46 18.03
C THR A 56 8.11 8.92 19.17
N LYS A 57 7.11 8.09 19.49
CA LYS A 57 6.32 8.18 20.72
C LYS A 57 5.89 6.78 21.16
N GLU A 58 5.54 6.65 22.42
CA GLU A 58 4.99 5.40 22.96
C GLU A 58 3.50 5.53 23.23
N ILE A 59 2.77 4.44 22.97
CA ILE A 59 1.36 4.29 23.32
C ILE A 59 1.15 2.98 24.07
N THR A 60 0.06 2.92 24.83
CA THR A 60 -0.36 1.71 25.54
C THR A 60 -1.77 1.31 25.16
N GLY A 61 -2.08 0.02 25.27
CA GLY A 61 -3.41 -0.49 24.97
C GLY A 61 -3.67 -1.79 25.73
N GLU A 62 -4.86 -1.90 26.32
CA GLU A 62 -5.27 -3.12 27.04
C GLU A 62 -5.47 -4.29 26.08
N LYS A 63 -6.10 -4.03 24.92
CA LYS A 63 -6.33 -5.00 23.85
C LYS A 63 -5.71 -4.48 22.58
N ILE A 64 -5.00 -5.35 21.88
CA ILE A 64 -4.32 -5.01 20.62
C ILE A 64 -4.76 -6.00 19.56
N VAL A 65 -5.24 -5.47 18.43
CA VAL A 65 -5.59 -6.25 17.24
C VAL A 65 -4.51 -6.01 16.19
N VAL A 66 -3.88 -7.09 15.74
CA VAL A 66 -2.87 -7.04 14.67
C VAL A 66 -3.56 -7.25 13.33
N ALA A 67 -3.64 -6.20 12.53
CA ALA A 67 -4.31 -6.19 11.22
C ALA A 67 -3.40 -5.58 10.13
N VAL A 68 -2.16 -6.06 10.04
CA VAL A 68 -1.10 -5.47 9.17
C VAL A 68 -1.15 -5.91 7.70
N GLY A 69 -2.00 -6.89 7.36
CA GLY A 69 -2.12 -7.41 5.99
C GLY A 69 -0.91 -8.21 5.52
N GLY A 70 -0.80 -8.38 4.19
CA GLY A 70 0.34 -9.05 3.52
C GLY A 70 1.14 -8.08 2.65
N ARG A 71 2.28 -8.54 2.15
CA ARG A 71 3.12 -7.82 1.18
C ARG A 71 3.47 -8.73 -0.01
N PRO A 72 3.69 -8.17 -1.21
CA PRO A 72 4.16 -8.95 -2.34
C PRO A 72 5.45 -9.70 -2.00
N LYS A 73 5.59 -10.91 -2.53
CA LYS A 73 6.78 -11.74 -2.37
C LYS A 73 7.53 -11.80 -3.70
N TYR A 74 8.81 -11.44 -3.66
CA TYR A 74 9.71 -11.62 -4.79
C TYR A 74 10.16 -13.09 -4.91
N PRO A 75 10.48 -13.56 -6.13
CA PRO A 75 10.84 -14.96 -6.40
C PRO A 75 12.23 -15.39 -5.86
N ASP A 76 13.02 -14.49 -5.29
CA ASP A 76 14.35 -14.76 -4.71
C ASP A 76 15.35 -15.23 -5.78
N ILE A 77 15.44 -14.46 -6.86
CA ILE A 77 16.38 -14.68 -7.97
C ILE A 77 17.20 -13.41 -8.24
N GLU A 78 18.35 -13.57 -8.88
CA GLU A 78 19.22 -12.43 -9.20
C GLU A 78 18.47 -11.36 -10.00
N GLY A 79 18.51 -10.12 -9.48
CA GLY A 79 17.93 -8.95 -10.12
C GLY A 79 16.42 -8.77 -9.94
N ASP A 80 15.72 -9.64 -9.20
CA ASP A 80 14.27 -9.59 -9.06
C ASP A 80 13.72 -8.26 -8.54
N GLN A 81 14.33 -7.68 -7.50
CA GLN A 81 13.94 -6.38 -6.94
C GLN A 81 14.48 -5.19 -7.74
N GLN A 82 15.52 -5.40 -8.54
CA GLN A 82 16.13 -4.35 -9.35
C GLN A 82 15.35 -4.10 -10.65
N TYR A 83 14.84 -5.18 -11.25
CA TYR A 83 14.19 -5.15 -12.56
C TYR A 83 12.69 -5.46 -12.49
N GLY A 84 12.23 -6.10 -11.42
CA GLY A 84 10.84 -6.40 -11.18
C GLY A 84 10.12 -5.26 -10.46
N ILE A 85 8.82 -5.21 -10.68
CA ILE A 85 7.87 -4.41 -9.91
C ILE A 85 6.76 -5.35 -9.43
N THR A 86 6.01 -4.91 -8.42
CA THR A 86 4.89 -5.68 -7.86
C THR A 86 3.55 -5.02 -8.19
N SER A 87 2.45 -5.69 -7.83
CA SER A 87 1.12 -5.10 -7.89
C SER A 87 0.98 -3.80 -7.08
N ASP A 88 1.77 -3.64 -6.01
CA ASP A 88 1.78 -2.42 -5.19
C ASP A 88 2.34 -1.21 -5.98
N ASP A 89 3.23 -1.48 -6.93
CA ASP A 89 3.96 -0.45 -7.68
C ASP A 89 3.27 -0.08 -8.99
N LEU A 90 2.55 -1.02 -9.60
CA LEU A 90 1.99 -0.91 -10.95
C LEU A 90 1.21 0.40 -11.18
N PHE A 91 0.28 0.72 -10.29
CA PHE A 91 -0.54 1.93 -10.42
C PHE A 91 0.14 3.22 -9.95
N SER A 92 1.42 3.14 -9.59
CA SER A 92 2.28 4.28 -9.27
C SER A 92 3.21 4.65 -10.43
N LEU A 93 3.29 3.82 -11.48
CA LEU A 93 4.10 4.10 -12.65
C LEU A 93 3.55 5.30 -13.42
N LYS A 94 4.42 6.27 -13.70
CA LYS A 94 4.07 7.48 -14.47
C LYS A 94 3.92 7.21 -15.97
N TYR A 95 4.39 6.07 -16.44
CA TYR A 95 4.46 5.68 -17.85
C TYR A 95 3.93 4.26 -18.03
N ASP A 96 3.47 3.97 -19.25
CA ASP A 96 3.04 2.64 -19.66
C ASP A 96 4.24 1.68 -19.64
N PRO A 97 4.16 0.52 -18.95
CA PRO A 97 5.28 -0.41 -18.83
C PRO A 97 5.66 -1.08 -20.16
N GLY A 98 4.85 -0.93 -21.21
CA GLY A 98 5.12 -1.47 -22.53
C GLY A 98 5.02 -2.99 -22.54
N LYS A 99 5.96 -3.64 -23.23
CA LYS A 99 6.01 -5.11 -23.31
C LYS A 99 6.32 -5.68 -21.92
N THR A 100 5.28 -6.21 -21.29
CA THR A 100 5.34 -6.66 -19.89
C THR A 100 5.26 -8.18 -19.80
N ILE A 101 6.08 -8.77 -18.94
CA ILE A 101 5.94 -10.16 -18.49
C ILE A 101 5.29 -10.17 -17.12
N VAL A 102 4.26 -10.99 -16.95
CA VAL A 102 3.61 -11.19 -15.65
C VAL A 102 4.08 -12.51 -15.08
N VAL A 103 4.74 -12.46 -13.91
CA VAL A 103 5.28 -13.63 -13.22
C VAL A 103 4.37 -13.99 -12.06
N GLY A 104 3.69 -15.14 -12.19
CA GLY A 104 2.76 -15.67 -11.18
C GLY A 104 1.46 -16.18 -11.79
N ALA A 105 0.76 -17.05 -11.07
CA ALA A 105 -0.51 -17.64 -11.49
C ALA A 105 -1.67 -17.36 -10.51
N SER A 106 -1.51 -16.32 -9.68
CA SER A 106 -2.57 -15.88 -8.76
C SER A 106 -3.63 -15.07 -9.50
N TYR A 107 -4.78 -14.85 -8.85
CA TYR A 107 -5.81 -13.96 -9.40
C TYR A 107 -5.28 -12.53 -9.61
N VAL A 108 -4.39 -12.03 -8.74
CA VAL A 108 -3.75 -10.72 -8.91
C VAL A 108 -2.93 -10.67 -10.20
N ALA A 109 -2.18 -11.73 -10.50
CA ALA A 109 -1.41 -11.83 -11.74
C ALA A 109 -2.33 -11.80 -12.97
N LEU A 110 -3.44 -12.56 -12.94
CA LEU A 110 -4.43 -12.60 -14.00
C LEU A 110 -5.13 -11.24 -14.21
N GLU A 111 -5.53 -10.58 -13.12
CA GLU A 111 -6.13 -9.25 -13.16
C GLU A 111 -5.16 -8.22 -13.74
N CYS A 112 -3.93 -8.17 -13.24
CA CYS A 112 -2.88 -7.28 -13.77
C CYS A 112 -2.63 -7.51 -15.25
N ALA A 113 -2.56 -8.77 -15.70
CA ALA A 113 -2.43 -9.12 -17.11
C ALA A 113 -3.64 -8.69 -17.97
N GLY A 114 -4.82 -8.51 -17.36
CA GLY A 114 -6.01 -8.01 -18.06
C GLY A 114 -6.05 -6.50 -18.23
N PHE A 115 -5.38 -5.74 -17.35
CA PHE A 115 -5.30 -4.27 -17.44
C PHE A 115 -4.11 -3.78 -18.28
N LEU A 116 -3.06 -4.61 -18.41
CA LEU A 116 -1.83 -4.39 -19.16
C LEU A 116 -1.99 -4.80 -20.63
#